data_AF-A0A844CKS2-F1
#
_entry.id   AF-A0A844CKS2-F1
#
_cell.length_a   1.000
_cell.length_b   1.000
_cell.length_c   1.000
_cell.angle_alpha   90.00
_cell.angle_beta   90.00
_cell.angle_gamma   90.00
#
_symmetry.space_group_name_H-M   'P 1'
#
loop_
_entity.id
_entity.type
_entity.pdbx_description
1 polymer ?
#
loop_
_entity_poly.entity_id
_entity_poly.type
_entity_poly.pdbx_seq_one_letter_code
_entity_poly.pdbx_strand_id
1 'polypeptide(L)'
;MSSLLPFAISEINESGPESLYQIIQNELVTFSKEHPEVGELFVATEDGFEVATNNTDKALEYVHKLAAMTSSMIGLGEAMLNETGGGAQHALTLEGENKNIIFNQIRTAHLTLCLTTIASKDVPLGQLFWLQRQASGIIKKICSDALTLTETYGDENG
;
A
#
# COMPACT_ATOMS: atom_id res chain seq x y z
N MET A 1 19.42 -7.07 7.15
CA MET A 1 19.72 -5.63 7.33
C MET A 1 18.52 -5.03 8.04
N SER A 2 18.73 -4.35 9.16
CA SER A 2 17.64 -3.72 9.92
C SER A 2 16.99 -2.66 9.03
N SER A 3 15.69 -2.78 8.78
CA SER A 3 14.90 -1.83 7.99
C SER A 3 15.05 -0.43 8.60
N LEU A 4 15.61 0.51 7.82
CA LEU A 4 15.73 1.93 8.19
C LEU A 4 14.40 2.68 8.02
N LEU A 5 13.34 2.02 7.56
CA LEU A 5 12.04 2.64 7.25
C LEU A 5 11.33 3.26 8.46
N PRO A 6 11.31 2.66 9.68
CA PRO A 6 10.76 3.33 10.85
C PRO A 6 11.47 4.65 11.16
N PHE A 7 12.77 4.74 10.83
CA PHE A 7 13.61 5.92 11.03
C PHE A 7 13.46 6.95 9.91
N ALA A 8 13.49 6.55 8.63
CA ALA A 8 13.27 7.45 7.49
C ALA A 8 11.87 8.07 7.51
N ILE A 9 10.86 7.33 8.00
CA ILE A 9 9.51 7.87 8.16
C ILE A 9 9.40 8.74 9.42
N SER A 10 10.21 8.50 10.45
CA SER A 10 10.32 9.42 11.60
C SER A 10 10.93 10.78 11.22
N GLU A 11 11.87 10.82 10.26
CA GLU A 11 12.46 12.07 9.76
C GLU A 11 11.47 12.85 8.86
N ILE A 12 10.64 12.17 8.06
CA ILE A 12 9.54 12.82 7.30
C ILE A 12 8.50 13.45 8.24
N ASN A 13 8.37 12.96 9.47
CA ASN A 13 7.38 13.45 10.45
C ASN A 13 7.76 14.77 11.14
N GLU A 14 9.01 15.26 11.06
CA GLU A 14 9.43 16.40 11.87
C GLU A 14 9.18 17.78 11.23
N SER A 15 8.72 17.88 9.97
CA SER A 15 8.71 19.17 9.24
C SER A 15 7.40 19.60 8.57
N GLY A 16 6.24 18.97 8.85
CA GLY A 16 4.94 19.38 8.29
C GLY A 16 3.74 19.16 9.23
N PRO A 17 2.59 19.84 9.03
CA PRO A 17 1.43 19.73 9.91
C PRO A 17 0.67 18.39 9.81
N GLU A 18 0.92 17.58 8.78
CA GLU A 18 0.29 16.28 8.56
C GLU A 18 1.33 15.24 8.11
N SER A 19 1.37 14.08 8.77
CA SER A 19 2.31 13.00 8.43
C SER A 19 1.92 12.29 7.12
N LEU A 20 2.90 11.70 6.42
CA LEU A 20 2.65 10.89 5.22
C LEU A 20 1.59 9.80 5.47
N TYR A 21 1.61 9.18 6.65
CA TYR A 21 0.61 8.21 7.09
C TYR A 21 -0.80 8.79 7.10
N GLN A 22 -0.96 10.00 7.65
CA GLN A 22 -2.26 10.65 7.77
C GLN A 22 -2.81 11.05 6.40
N ILE A 23 -1.94 11.49 5.47
CA ILE A 23 -2.34 11.78 4.08
C ILE A 23 -2.84 10.51 3.38
N ILE A 24 -2.08 9.40 3.46
CA ILE A 24 -2.49 8.11 2.86
C ILE A 24 -3.79 7.61 3.51
N GLN A 25 -3.91 7.73 4.82
CA GLN A 25 -5.11 7.35 5.58
C GLN A 25 -6.35 8.14 5.14
N ASN A 26 -6.23 9.45 5.00
CA ASN A 26 -7.32 10.32 4.53
C ASN A 26 -7.71 9.99 3.09
N GLU A 27 -6.72 9.68 2.24
CA GLU A 27 -6.95 9.29 0.86
C GLU A 27 -7.71 7.95 0.78
N LEU A 28 -7.30 6.92 1.52
CA LEU A 28 -8.00 5.63 1.53
C LEU A 28 -9.46 5.75 1.98
N VAL A 29 -9.72 6.57 3.01
CA VAL A 29 -11.08 6.83 3.50
C VAL A 29 -11.91 7.61 2.47
N THR A 30 -11.29 8.52 1.73
CA THR A 30 -11.98 9.29 0.68
C THR A 30 -12.30 8.39 -0.51
N PHE A 31 -11.31 7.67 -1.01
CA PHE A 31 -11.45 6.73 -2.12
C PHE A 31 -12.53 5.67 -1.85
N SER A 32 -12.59 5.13 -0.62
CA SER A 32 -13.60 4.12 -0.27
C SER A 32 -15.03 4.68 -0.20
N LYS A 33 -15.20 5.97 0.11
CA LYS A 33 -16.50 6.64 0.08
C LYS A 33 -16.97 6.89 -1.34
N GLU A 34 -16.05 7.21 -2.25
CA GLU A 34 -16.34 7.38 -3.68
C GLU A 34 -16.58 6.05 -4.40
N HIS A 35 -15.95 4.98 -3.91
CA HIS A 35 -15.99 3.64 -4.51
C HIS A 35 -16.35 2.56 -3.45
N PRO A 36 -17.59 2.55 -2.93
CA PRO A 36 -17.99 1.63 -1.87
C PRO A 36 -17.87 0.14 -2.26
N GLU A 37 -17.89 -0.17 -3.57
CA GLU A 37 -17.71 -1.53 -4.09
C GLU A 37 -16.32 -2.13 -3.82
N VAL A 38 -15.30 -1.30 -3.56
CA VAL A 38 -13.94 -1.77 -3.32
C VAL A 38 -13.83 -2.56 -1.99
N GLY A 39 -14.79 -2.37 -1.08
CA GLY A 39 -14.80 -3.01 0.22
C GLY A 39 -13.71 -2.45 1.13
N GLU A 40 -12.88 -3.33 1.69
CA GLU A 40 -11.81 -2.94 2.61
C GLU A 40 -10.51 -2.67 1.84
N LEU A 41 -9.84 -1.58 2.20
CA LEU A 41 -8.57 -1.15 1.62
C LEU A 41 -7.57 -0.90 2.74
N PHE A 42 -6.37 -1.43 2.62
CA PHE A 42 -5.28 -1.06 3.50
C PHE A 42 -3.94 -1.03 2.78
N VAL A 43 -3.02 -0.24 3.32
CA VAL A 43 -1.64 -0.16 2.87
C VAL A 43 -0.75 -0.74 3.96
N ALA A 44 0.20 -1.57 3.56
CA ALA A 44 1.25 -2.08 4.41
C ALA A 44 2.63 -1.83 3.79
N THR A 45 3.68 -1.83 4.60
CA THR A 45 5.06 -1.90 4.10
C THR A 45 5.36 -3.30 3.55
N GLU A 46 6.41 -3.44 2.74
CA GLU A 46 6.87 -4.75 2.28
C GLU A 46 7.27 -5.69 3.44
N ASP A 47 7.69 -5.12 4.57
CA ASP A 47 8.03 -5.84 5.81
C ASP A 47 6.79 -6.29 6.62
N GLY A 48 5.58 -5.88 6.18
CA GLY A 48 4.32 -6.31 6.78
C GLY A 48 3.80 -5.45 7.93
N PHE A 49 4.25 -4.19 8.03
CA PHE A 49 3.68 -3.21 8.96
C PHE A 49 2.52 -2.48 8.31
N GLU A 50 1.40 -2.36 9.02
CA GLU A 50 0.25 -1.57 8.56
C GLU A 50 0.57 -0.06 8.58
N VAL A 51 0.19 0.63 7.51
CA VAL A 51 0.43 2.06 7.28
C VAL A 51 -0.87 2.84 7.40
N ALA A 52 -1.95 2.34 6.78
CA ALA A 52 -3.25 3.01 6.72
C ALA A 52 -4.35 2.03 6.33
N THR A 53 -5.60 2.31 6.70
CA THR A 53 -6.77 1.50 6.37
C THR A 53 -8.02 2.36 6.15
N ASN A 54 -8.86 2.06 5.16
CA ASN A 54 -10.10 2.79 4.95
C ASN A 54 -11.16 2.57 6.05
N ASN A 55 -10.94 1.59 6.93
CA ASN A 55 -11.81 1.28 8.06
C ASN A 55 -11.10 1.60 9.38
N THR A 56 -11.34 2.81 9.89
CA THR A 56 -10.72 3.33 11.12
C THR A 56 -11.41 2.84 12.39
N ASP A 57 -12.66 2.36 12.29
CA ASP A 57 -13.42 1.86 13.42
C ASP A 57 -12.98 0.43 13.73
N LYS A 58 -11.91 0.35 14.52
CA LYS A 58 -11.17 -0.87 14.87
C LYS A 58 -10.46 -1.39 13.64
N ALA A 59 -9.18 -1.05 13.46
CA ALA A 59 -8.28 -1.80 12.59
C ALA A 59 -8.54 -3.29 12.82
N LEU A 60 -9.21 -3.92 11.85
CA LEU A 60 -9.82 -5.21 12.09
C LEU A 60 -8.68 -6.20 12.30
N GLU A 61 -8.78 -7.09 13.28
CA GLU A 61 -7.68 -8.00 13.65
C GLU A 61 -7.13 -8.76 12.43
N TYR A 62 -7.97 -9.02 11.43
CA TYR A 62 -7.54 -9.64 10.19
C TYR A 62 -6.72 -8.72 9.27
N VAL A 63 -6.92 -7.39 9.28
CA VAL A 63 -6.10 -6.44 8.51
C VAL A 63 -4.65 -6.49 9.02
N HIS A 64 -4.45 -6.43 10.34
CA HIS A 64 -3.12 -6.62 10.94
C HIS A 64 -2.50 -7.97 10.56
N LYS A 65 -3.29 -9.06 10.56
CA LYS A 65 -2.83 -10.38 10.13
C LYS A 65 -2.45 -10.40 8.65
N LEU A 66 -3.23 -9.78 7.77
CA LEU A 66 -2.95 -9.72 6.33
C LEU A 66 -1.75 -8.81 6.03
N ALA A 67 -1.59 -7.69 6.73
CA ALA A 67 -0.39 -6.86 6.67
C ALA A 67 0.85 -7.70 7.02
N ALA A 68 0.83 -8.43 8.13
CA ALA A 68 1.94 -9.32 8.53
C ALA A 68 2.23 -10.44 7.50
N MET A 69 1.22 -10.90 6.75
CA MET A 69 1.39 -11.90 5.68
C MET A 69 1.98 -11.33 4.38
N THR A 70 1.99 -10.01 4.20
CA THR A 70 2.36 -9.33 2.95
C THR A 70 3.77 -9.70 2.49
N SER A 71 4.75 -9.65 3.40
CA SER A 71 6.16 -9.98 3.09
C SER A 71 6.31 -11.39 2.52
N SER A 72 5.62 -12.37 3.13
CA SER A 72 5.64 -13.77 2.69
C SER A 72 4.95 -13.95 1.34
N MET A 73 3.82 -13.27 1.12
CA MET A 73 3.10 -13.33 -0.17
C MET A 73 3.90 -12.70 -1.30
N ILE A 74 4.64 -11.62 -1.01
CA ILE A 74 5.53 -10.99 -1.97
C ILE A 74 6.66 -11.95 -2.34
N GLY A 75 7.39 -12.47 -1.34
CA GLY A 75 8.51 -13.37 -1.57
C GLY A 75 8.14 -14.63 -2.33
N LEU A 76 6.98 -15.23 -2.02
CA LEU A 76 6.48 -16.39 -2.77
C LEU A 76 6.12 -16.04 -4.22
N GLY A 77 5.43 -14.92 -4.44
CA GLY A 77 5.07 -14.48 -5.79
C GLY A 77 6.28 -14.17 -6.66
N GLU A 78 7.28 -13.49 -6.10
CA GLU A 78 8.55 -13.21 -6.79
C GLU A 78 9.32 -14.50 -7.12
N ALA A 79 9.39 -15.46 -6.21
CA ALA A 79 10.03 -16.75 -6.46
C ALA A 79 9.34 -17.52 -7.60
N MET A 80 8.01 -17.56 -7.62
CA MET A 80 7.23 -18.23 -8.68
C MET A 80 7.40 -17.54 -10.04
N LEU A 81 7.39 -16.20 -10.07
CA LEU A 81 7.61 -15.45 -11.31
C LEU A 81 9.05 -15.61 -11.81
N ASN A 82 10.04 -15.66 -10.93
CA ASN A 82 11.42 -15.92 -11.32
C ASN A 82 11.59 -17.29 -12.00
N GLU A 83 10.97 -18.34 -11.43
CA GLU A 83 11.01 -19.69 -12.00
C GLU A 83 10.44 -19.77 -13.43
N THR A 84 9.44 -18.92 -13.73
CA THR A 84 8.76 -18.90 -15.02
C THR A 84 9.29 -17.83 -15.98
N GLY A 85 10.28 -17.04 -15.57
CA GLY A 85 10.76 -15.88 -16.34
C GLY A 85 9.76 -14.72 -16.43
N GLY A 86 8.80 -14.65 -15.51
CA GLY A 86 7.74 -13.63 -15.44
C GLY A 86 8.17 -12.28 -14.88
N GLY A 87 9.41 -12.16 -14.38
CA GLY A 87 9.97 -10.90 -13.90
C GLY A 87 9.45 -10.47 -12.52
N ALA A 88 9.31 -9.16 -12.32
CA ALA A 88 8.92 -8.60 -11.03
C ALA A 88 7.44 -8.84 -10.71
N GLN A 89 7.13 -9.12 -9.45
CA GLN A 89 5.75 -9.20 -9.01
C GLN A 89 5.13 -7.79 -8.94
N HIS A 90 4.06 -7.58 -9.70
CA HIS A 90 3.27 -6.34 -9.64
C HIS A 90 2.05 -6.52 -8.75
N ALA A 91 1.28 -7.59 -8.97
CA ALA A 91 0.08 -7.88 -8.20
C ALA A 91 -0.08 -9.38 -7.96
N LEU A 92 -0.82 -9.74 -6.91
CA LEU A 92 -1.29 -11.09 -6.62
C LEU A 92 -2.79 -11.01 -6.36
N THR A 93 -3.56 -11.86 -7.04
CA THR A 93 -5.02 -11.96 -6.84
C THR A 93 -5.35 -13.32 -6.26
N LEU A 94 -6.14 -13.33 -5.20
CA LEU A 94 -6.69 -14.51 -4.56
C LEU A 94 -8.21 -14.46 -4.69
N GLU A 95 -8.78 -15.41 -5.42
CA GLU A 95 -10.23 -15.55 -5.53
C GLU A 95 -10.74 -16.53 -4.48
N GLY A 96 -11.68 -16.08 -3.66
CA GLY A 96 -12.29 -16.87 -2.62
C GLY A 96 -13.77 -17.12 -2.88
N GLU A 97 -14.36 -18.00 -2.08
CA GLU A 97 -15.80 -18.33 -2.18
C GLU A 97 -16.70 -17.11 -1.92
N ASN A 98 -16.23 -16.14 -1.12
CA ASN A 98 -17.02 -14.99 -0.69
C ASN A 98 -16.33 -13.65 -0.95
N LYS A 99 -15.00 -13.62 -0.94
CA LYS A 99 -14.20 -12.41 -1.05
C LYS A 99 -13.02 -12.64 -1.99
N ASN A 100 -12.68 -11.62 -2.75
CA ASN A 100 -11.46 -11.56 -3.55
C ASN A 100 -10.47 -10.64 -2.87
N ILE A 101 -9.19 -11.02 -2.85
CA ILE A 101 -8.10 -10.23 -2.30
C ILE A 101 -7.14 -9.88 -3.42
N ILE A 102 -6.78 -8.60 -3.54
CA ILE A 102 -5.79 -8.13 -4.51
C ILE A 102 -4.68 -7.40 -3.77
N PHE A 103 -3.48 -7.95 -3.80
CA PHE A 103 -2.25 -7.27 -3.41
C PHE A 103 -1.68 -6.56 -4.63
N ASN A 104 -1.29 -5.30 -4.50
CA ASN A 104 -0.54 -4.57 -5.53
C ASN A 104 0.64 -3.83 -4.92
N GLN A 105 1.83 -4.06 -5.46
CA GLN A 105 3.03 -3.38 -5.01
C GLN A 105 3.10 -1.96 -5.58
N ILE A 106 3.32 -1.00 -4.69
CA ILE A 106 3.55 0.41 -4.99
C ILE A 106 5.02 0.70 -4.72
N ARG A 107 5.82 0.64 -5.79
CA ARG A 107 7.25 0.96 -5.74
C ARG A 107 7.49 2.41 -6.13
N THR A 108 8.13 3.16 -5.25
CA THR A 108 8.75 4.48 -5.51
C THR A 108 10.27 4.35 -5.42
N ALA A 109 11.02 5.43 -5.64
CA ALA A 109 12.49 5.39 -5.54
C ALA A 109 12.99 5.11 -4.10
N HIS A 110 12.21 5.45 -3.07
CA HIS A 110 12.64 5.38 -1.67
C HIS A 110 11.74 4.50 -0.78
N LEU A 111 10.53 4.17 -1.24
CA LEU A 111 9.53 3.41 -0.48
C LEU A 111 8.90 2.33 -1.36
N THR A 112 8.80 1.11 -0.81
CA THR A 112 7.96 0.04 -1.33
C THR A 112 6.81 -0.21 -0.37
N LEU A 113 5.58 0.00 -0.87
CA LEU A 113 4.34 -0.25 -0.14
C LEU A 113 3.55 -1.34 -0.87
N CYS A 114 2.58 -1.93 -0.17
CA CYS A 114 1.62 -2.87 -0.72
C CYS A 114 0.21 -2.37 -0.42
N LEU A 115 -0.55 -2.08 -1.47
CA LEU A 115 -1.98 -1.81 -1.36
C LEU A 115 -2.74 -3.13 -1.46
N THR A 116 -3.61 -3.39 -0.49
CA THR A 116 -4.46 -4.57 -0.48
C THR A 116 -5.93 -4.17 -0.53
N THR A 117 -6.66 -4.75 -1.46
CA THR A 117 -8.13 -4.66 -1.56
C THR A 117 -8.76 -5.98 -1.15
N ILE A 118 -9.83 -5.91 -0.36
CA ILE A 118 -10.68 -7.05 -0.01
C ILE A 118 -12.12 -6.69 -0.38
N ALA A 119 -12.61 -7.29 -1.45
CA ALA A 119 -13.93 -7.00 -2.00
C ALA A 119 -14.81 -8.26 -2.00
N SER A 120 -16.14 -8.07 -2.06
CA SER A 120 -17.07 -9.17 -2.33
C SER A 120 -16.73 -9.84 -3.67
N LYS A 121 -16.90 -11.16 -3.75
CA LYS A 121 -16.75 -11.90 -5.01
C LYS A 121 -17.70 -11.44 -6.12
N ASP A 122 -18.77 -10.74 -5.77
CA ASP A 122 -19.78 -10.28 -6.72
C ASP A 122 -19.35 -9.00 -7.46
N VAL A 123 -18.27 -8.35 -7.01
CA VAL A 123 -17.70 -7.18 -7.70
C VAL A 123 -16.86 -7.68 -8.89
N PRO A 124 -17.13 -7.19 -10.11
CA PRO A 124 -16.37 -7.63 -11.29
C PRO A 124 -14.86 -7.39 -11.12
N LEU A 125 -14.03 -8.43 -11.35
CA LEU A 125 -12.58 -8.32 -11.22
C LEU A 125 -11.98 -7.20 -12.08
N GLY A 126 -12.52 -6.97 -13.29
CA GLY A 126 -12.08 -5.87 -14.14
C GLY A 126 -12.27 -4.49 -13.49
N GLN A 127 -13.37 -4.30 -12.76
CA GLN A 127 -13.64 -3.08 -11.99
C GLN A 127 -12.69 -2.96 -10.81
N LEU A 128 -12.48 -4.06 -10.06
CA LEU A 128 -11.52 -4.07 -8.95
C LEU A 128 -10.10 -3.74 -9.42
N PHE A 129 -9.65 -4.30 -10.55
CA PHE A 129 -8.33 -3.97 -11.10
C PHE A 129 -8.21 -2.51 -11.53
N TRP A 130 -9.27 -1.93 -12.09
CA TRP A 130 -9.28 -0.52 -12.47
C TRP A 130 -9.18 0.38 -11.23
N LEU A 131 -10.02 0.15 -10.22
CA LEU A 131 -10.01 0.88 -8.94
C LEU A 131 -8.67 0.72 -8.21
N GLN A 132 -8.15 -0.51 -8.11
CA GLN A 132 -6.85 -0.81 -7.49
C GLN A 132 -5.72 -0.01 -8.14
N ARG A 133 -5.72 0.08 -9.48
CA ARG A 133 -4.71 0.85 -10.23
C ARG A 133 -4.83 2.35 -9.97
N GLN A 134 -6.05 2.88 -9.86
CA GLN A 134 -6.28 4.28 -9.53
C GLN A 134 -5.77 4.61 -8.13
N ALA A 135 -6.23 3.88 -7.10
CA ALA A 135 -5.79 4.05 -5.73
C ALA A 135 -4.26 3.94 -5.60
N SER A 136 -3.67 2.94 -6.26
CA SER A 136 -2.21 2.77 -6.27
C SER A 136 -1.48 3.94 -6.92
N GLY A 137 -2.04 4.50 -8.00
CA GLY A 137 -1.48 5.67 -8.67
C GLY A 137 -1.50 6.92 -7.79
N ILE A 138 -2.59 7.13 -7.06
CA ILE A 138 -2.73 8.26 -6.13
C ILE A 138 -1.73 8.13 -4.98
N ILE A 139 -1.66 6.97 -4.33
CA ILE A 139 -0.70 6.70 -3.24
C ILE A 139 0.74 6.86 -3.74
N LYS A 140 1.05 6.34 -4.93
CA LYS A 140 2.38 6.51 -5.53
C LYS A 140 2.76 7.98 -5.69
N LYS A 141 1.81 8.82 -6.13
CA LYS A 141 2.00 10.26 -6.28
C LYS A 141 2.23 10.92 -4.92
N ILE A 142 1.40 10.62 -3.91
CA ILE A 142 1.56 11.12 -2.54
C ILE A 142 2.97 10.82 -2.00
N CYS A 143 3.43 9.57 -2.13
CA CYS A 143 4.77 9.18 -1.69
C CYS A 143 5.88 9.91 -2.46
N SER A 144 5.71 10.09 -3.77
CA SER A 144 6.72 10.77 -4.60
C SER A 144 6.83 12.25 -4.26
N ASP A 145 5.70 12.94 -4.06
CA ASP A 145 5.64 14.36 -3.74
C ASP A 145 6.24 14.66 -2.34
N ALA A 146 5.98 13.78 -1.37
CA ALA A 146 6.51 13.91 -0.01
C ALA A 146 8.06 13.86 0.02
N LEU A 147 8.67 13.10 -0.89
CA LEU A 147 10.12 12.91 -0.95
C LEU A 147 10.85 14.05 -1.68
N THR A 148 10.21 14.69 -2.66
CA THR A 148 10.77 15.89 -3.33
C THR A 148 10.94 17.06 -2.35
N LEU A 149 10.03 17.20 -1.37
CA LEU A 149 10.09 18.27 -0.37
C LEU A 149 11.29 18.11 0.58
N THR A 150 11.66 16.87 0.92
CA THR A 150 12.83 16.57 1.76
C THR A 150 14.17 16.80 1.07
N GLU A 151 14.27 16.59 -0.24
CA GLU A 151 15.52 16.83 -0.98
C GLU A 151 15.83 18.34 -1.12
N THR A 152 14.81 19.18 -1.32
CA THR A 152 15.00 20.65 -1.38
C THR A 152 15.40 21.31 -0.05
N TYR A 153 15.11 20.70 1.10
CA TYR A 153 15.47 21.24 2.41
C TYR A 153 16.87 20.78 2.91
N GLY A 154 17.49 19.80 2.24
CA GLY A 154 18.80 19.26 2.60
C GLY A 154 20.00 20.02 2.03
N ASP A 155 19.81 20.84 0.99
CA ASP A 155 20.89 21.53 0.27
C ASP A 155 21.24 22.94 0.81
N GLU A 156 20.49 23.46 1.79
CA GLU A 156 20.71 24.83 2.33
C GLU A 156 21.61 24.89 3.58
N ASN A 157 22.18 23.76 4.03
CA ASN A 157 23.09 23.70 5.19
C ASN A 157 24.46 23.05 4.89
N GLY A 158 24.97 23.22 3.66
CA GLY A 158 26.34 22.84 3.26
C GLY A 158 27.36 23.97 3.40
#